data_AF-A0A350CN26-F1
#
_entry.id   AF-A0A350CN26-F1
#
_cell.length_a   1.000
_cell.length_b   1.000
_cell.length_c   1.000
_cell.angle_alpha   90.00
_cell.angle_beta   90.00
_cell.angle_gamma   90.00
#
_symmetry.space_group_name_H-M   'P 1'
#
loop_
_entity.id
_entity.type
_entity.pdbx_description
1 polymer ?
#
loop_
_entity_poly.entity_id
_entity_poly.type
_entity_poly.pdbx_seq_one_letter_code
_entity_poly.pdbx_strand_id
1 'polypeptide(L)'
;RHGRQGLRSFSVSGRVREPGVKLAPAGITVRELIAEYCGGMQDGHDFYAYLPGGASGGILPAHMGDIPLDFDTLQPYGCFIGSAAVVVLSHRDSAVAAARNTMRFFRDESCGQCT
;
A
#
# COMPACT_ATOMS: atom_id res chain seq x y z
N ARG A 1 0.89 -8.68 -14.90
CA ARG A 1 2.25 -8.11 -15.13
C ARG A 1 3.25 -8.93 -14.34
N HIS A 2 4.56 -8.84 -14.64
CA HIS A 2 5.62 -9.52 -13.87
C HIS A 2 5.36 -11.02 -13.63
N GLY A 3 4.95 -11.75 -14.66
CA GLY A 3 4.65 -13.19 -14.57
C GLY A 3 3.30 -13.55 -13.94
N ARG A 4 2.48 -12.57 -13.55
CA ARG A 4 1.13 -12.76 -13.00
C ARG A 4 0.05 -12.49 -14.04
N GLN A 5 -1.03 -13.26 -13.96
CA GLN A 5 -2.17 -13.20 -14.88
C GLN A 5 -3.47 -12.84 -14.13
N GLY A 6 -4.42 -12.24 -14.86
CA GLY A 6 -5.71 -11.83 -14.33
C GLY A 6 -5.77 -10.37 -13.88
N LEU A 7 -6.95 -9.97 -13.42
CA LEU A 7 -7.24 -8.64 -12.87
C LEU A 7 -7.45 -8.73 -11.36
N ARG A 8 -7.10 -7.66 -10.66
CA ARG A 8 -7.34 -7.49 -9.23
C ARG A 8 -7.84 -6.08 -8.94
N SER A 9 -8.75 -5.98 -7.98
CA SER A 9 -9.18 -4.69 -7.44
C SER A 9 -8.22 -4.25 -6.34
N PHE A 10 -7.68 -3.05 -6.47
CA PHE A 10 -6.82 -2.39 -5.49
C PHE A 10 -7.56 -1.19 -4.92
N SER A 11 -7.79 -1.15 -3.61
CA SER A 11 -8.37 0.00 -2.94
C SER A 11 -7.26 0.98 -2.59
N VAL A 12 -7.08 2.04 -3.39
CA VAL A 12 -5.98 3.00 -3.23
C VAL A 12 -6.45 4.22 -2.45
N SER A 13 -5.69 4.59 -1.42
CA SER A 13 -5.94 5.76 -0.57
C SER A 13 -4.65 6.51 -0.27
N GLY A 14 -4.74 7.62 0.48
CA GLY A 14 -3.59 8.45 0.83
C GLY A 14 -3.30 9.53 -0.22
N ARG A 15 -2.03 9.80 -0.49
CA ARG A 15 -1.57 10.98 -1.25
C ARG A 15 -1.52 10.79 -2.77
N VAL A 16 -2.58 10.21 -3.34
CA VAL A 16 -2.75 10.10 -4.80
C VAL A 16 -3.80 11.09 -5.32
N ARG A 17 -3.71 11.48 -6.59
CA ARG A 17 -4.63 12.44 -7.23
C ARG A 17 -6.05 11.88 -7.29
N GLU A 18 -6.18 10.62 -7.66
CA GLU A 18 -7.47 9.94 -7.80
C GLU A 18 -7.54 8.69 -6.91
N PRO A 19 -7.88 8.83 -5.62
CA PRO A 19 -8.09 7.68 -4.74
C PRO A 19 -9.35 6.88 -5.14
N GLY A 20 -9.47 5.66 -4.64
CA GLY A 20 -10.61 4.78 -4.88
C GLY A 20 -10.20 3.38 -5.30
N VAL A 21 -11.19 2.58 -5.71
CA VAL A 21 -10.97 1.20 -6.17
C VAL A 21 -10.50 1.22 -7.62
N LYS A 22 -9.36 0.60 -7.89
CA LYS A 22 -8.73 0.49 -9.21
C LYS A 22 -8.72 -0.97 -9.64
N LEU A 23 -9.34 -1.27 -10.78
CA LEU A 23 -9.23 -2.60 -11.40
C LEU A 23 -7.98 -2.61 -12.29
N ALA A 24 -6.95 -3.34 -11.88
CA ALA A 24 -5.65 -3.35 -12.55
C ALA A 24 -5.12 -4.79 -12.72
N PRO A 25 -4.17 -5.04 -13.64
CA PRO A 25 -3.55 -6.34 -13.80
C PRO A 25 -2.91 -6.86 -12.50
N ALA A 26 -3.07 -8.15 -12.20
CA ALA A 26 -2.34 -8.80 -11.13
C ALA A 26 -0.82 -8.63 -11.32
N GLY A 27 -0.08 -8.47 -10.22
CA GLY A 27 1.36 -8.25 -10.24
C GLY A 27 1.80 -6.85 -10.70
N ILE A 28 0.88 -5.89 -10.89
CA ILE A 28 1.24 -4.46 -11.07
C ILE A 28 2.09 -3.96 -9.89
N THR A 29 3.02 -3.04 -10.10
CA THR A 29 3.78 -2.41 -9.00
C THR A 29 3.02 -1.22 -8.43
N VAL A 30 3.38 -0.75 -7.23
CA VAL A 30 2.71 0.44 -6.66
C VAL A 30 3.02 1.71 -7.47
N ARG A 31 4.20 1.79 -8.11
CA ARG A 31 4.55 2.91 -9.01
C ARG A 31 3.66 2.94 -10.25
N GLU A 32 3.50 1.79 -10.90
CA GLU A 32 2.59 1.64 -12.04
C GLU A 32 1.15 1.95 -11.63
N LEU A 33 0.70 1.46 -10.46
CA LEU A 33 -0.64 1.71 -9.96
C LEU A 33 -0.90 3.21 -9.71
N ILE A 34 0.06 3.91 -9.09
CA ILE A 34 -0.03 5.36 -8.85
C ILE A 34 -0.06 6.12 -10.17
N ALA A 35 0.87 5.82 -11.09
CA ALA A 35 1.02 6.55 -12.34
C ALA A 35 -0.13 6.32 -13.32
N GLU A 36 -0.54 5.05 -13.51
CA GLU A 36 -1.48 4.67 -14.57
C GLU A 36 -2.95 4.72 -14.12
N TYR A 37 -3.24 4.47 -12.84
CA TYR A 37 -4.63 4.31 -12.35
C TYR A 37 -5.06 5.38 -11.36
N CYS A 38 -4.11 6.13 -10.77
CA CYS A 38 -4.42 7.14 -9.76
C CYS A 38 -4.09 8.57 -10.21
N GLY A 39 -3.67 8.77 -11.47
CA GLY A 39 -3.31 10.09 -11.99
C GLY A 39 -2.05 10.69 -11.33
N GLY A 40 -1.19 9.85 -10.77
CA GLY A 40 -0.01 10.26 -10.03
C GLY A 40 -0.27 10.65 -8.58
N MET A 41 0.74 11.29 -7.99
CA MET A 41 0.64 11.87 -6.64
C MET A 41 -0.22 13.14 -6.65
N GLN A 42 -0.72 13.53 -5.48
CA GLN A 42 -1.32 14.85 -5.26
C GLN A 42 -0.29 15.96 -5.56
N ASP A 43 -0.76 17.14 -5.99
CA ASP A 43 0.13 18.23 -6.38
C ASP A 43 1.05 18.66 -5.21
N GLY A 44 2.35 18.74 -5.48
CA GLY A 44 3.36 19.08 -4.47
C GLY A 44 3.71 17.95 -3.49
N HIS A 45 3.24 16.72 -3.74
CA HIS A 45 3.60 15.52 -2.98
C HIS A 45 4.47 14.58 -3.81
N ASP A 46 5.53 14.06 -3.20
CA ASP A 46 6.39 13.02 -3.79
C ASP A 46 6.17 11.70 -3.08
N PHE A 47 6.20 10.61 -3.84
CA PHE A 47 6.03 9.27 -3.31
C PHE A 47 7.16 8.90 -2.35
N TYR A 48 6.82 8.58 -1.10
CA TYR A 48 7.77 8.36 -0.01
C TYR A 48 7.71 6.95 0.57
N ALA A 49 6.50 6.43 0.80
CA ALA A 49 6.29 5.10 1.36
C ALA A 49 4.86 4.62 1.06
N TYR A 50 4.56 3.35 1.33
CA TYR A 50 3.22 2.79 1.15
C TYR A 50 2.96 1.61 2.08
N LEU A 51 1.69 1.37 2.38
CA LEU A 51 1.22 0.14 3.01
C LEU A 51 0.56 -0.72 1.92
N PRO A 52 1.15 -1.85 1.49
CA PRO A 52 0.63 -2.63 0.37
C PRO A 52 -0.70 -3.34 0.68
N GLY A 53 -0.88 -3.78 1.94
CA GLY A 53 -2.04 -4.57 2.38
C GLY A 53 -2.84 -3.93 3.51
N GLY A 54 -2.88 -2.60 3.55
CA GLY A 54 -3.60 -1.83 4.56
C GLY A 54 -2.84 -1.79 5.88
N ALA A 55 -3.56 -1.53 6.97
CA ALA A 55 -3.00 -1.37 8.31
C ALA A 55 -2.10 -2.55 8.74
N SER A 56 -2.44 -3.78 8.36
CA SER A 56 -1.67 -4.98 8.74
C SER A 56 -0.54 -5.31 7.77
N GLY A 57 -0.52 -4.72 6.56
CA GLY A 57 0.36 -5.13 5.46
C GLY A 57 1.82 -4.68 5.57
N GLY A 58 2.20 -3.98 6.64
CA GLY A 58 3.52 -3.36 6.81
C GLY A 58 3.67 -2.03 6.07
N ILE A 59 4.81 -1.36 6.24
CA ILE A 59 5.13 -0.08 5.58
C ILE A 59 6.42 -0.29 4.78
N LEU A 60 6.37 -0.06 3.47
CA LEU A 60 7.52 -0.15 2.57
C LEU A 60 7.93 1.25 2.07
N PRO A 61 9.24 1.53 1.96
CA PRO A 61 9.74 2.78 1.41
C PRO A 61 9.56 2.84 -0.12
N ALA A 62 9.51 4.04 -0.69
CA ALA A 62 9.29 4.24 -2.12
C ALA A 62 10.35 3.57 -3.03
N HIS A 63 11.59 3.38 -2.56
CA HIS A 63 12.62 2.69 -3.35
C HIS A 63 12.29 1.20 -3.58
N MET A 64 11.37 0.63 -2.81
CA MET A 64 10.82 -0.72 -3.00
C MET A 64 9.55 -0.73 -3.85
N GLY A 65 9.17 0.41 -4.46
CA GLY A 65 7.92 0.59 -5.18
C GLY A 65 7.80 -0.19 -6.51
N ASP A 66 8.86 -0.87 -6.93
CA ASP A 66 8.91 -1.73 -8.12
C ASP A 66 8.67 -3.21 -7.79
N ILE A 67 8.44 -3.56 -6.52
CA ILE A 67 8.03 -4.91 -6.13
C ILE A 67 6.59 -5.15 -6.60
N PRO A 68 6.31 -6.25 -7.31
CA PRO A 68 4.95 -6.58 -7.75
C PRO A 68 3.98 -6.70 -6.58
N LEU A 69 2.78 -6.13 -6.71
CA LEU A 69 1.70 -6.23 -5.72
C LEU A 69 0.89 -7.51 -5.97
N ASP A 70 1.34 -8.64 -5.43
CA ASP A 70 0.61 -9.91 -5.49
C ASP A 70 0.96 -10.81 -4.30
N PHE A 71 0.36 -12.00 -4.25
CA PHE A 71 0.73 -13.02 -3.28
C PHE A 71 2.18 -13.49 -3.50
N ASP A 72 2.92 -13.66 -2.40
CA ASP A 72 4.27 -14.26 -2.34
C ASP A 72 5.41 -13.37 -2.81
N THR A 73 5.15 -12.10 -3.10
CA THR A 73 6.17 -11.14 -3.57
C THR A 73 6.68 -10.21 -2.47
N LEU A 74 5.90 -9.99 -1.41
CA LEU A 74 6.16 -9.00 -0.37
C LEU A 74 6.64 -9.63 0.95
N GLN A 75 6.37 -10.92 1.16
CA GLN A 75 6.71 -11.66 2.38
C GLN A 75 8.20 -11.65 2.72
N PRO A 76 9.15 -11.72 1.75
CA PRO A 76 10.58 -11.59 2.06
C PRO A 76 10.95 -10.27 2.74
N TYR A 77 10.10 -9.25 2.63
CA TYR A 77 10.27 -7.92 3.23
C TYR A 77 9.39 -7.71 4.47
N GLY A 78 8.82 -8.79 5.04
CA GLY A 78 7.92 -8.73 6.19
C GLY A 78 6.58 -8.06 5.93
N CYS A 79 6.21 -7.90 4.65
CA CYS A 79 4.98 -7.26 4.21
C CYS A 79 4.10 -8.23 3.42
N PHE A 80 2.85 -7.86 3.15
CA PHE A 80 1.95 -8.67 2.33
C PHE A 80 0.84 -7.83 1.70
N ILE A 81 0.27 -8.33 0.60
CA ILE A 81 -0.76 -7.61 -0.17
C ILE A 81 -2.13 -7.62 0.52
N GLY A 82 -2.44 -8.64 1.31
CA GLY A 82 -3.67 -8.74 2.10
C GLY A 82 -4.93 -8.51 1.27
N SER A 83 -5.77 -7.58 1.72
CA SER A 83 -7.01 -7.16 1.03
C SER A 83 -6.78 -6.27 -0.20
N ALA A 84 -5.52 -6.06 -0.62
CA ALA A 84 -5.13 -5.09 -1.65
C ALA A 84 -5.55 -3.64 -1.35
N ALA A 85 -5.62 -3.29 -0.06
CA ALA A 85 -5.85 -1.92 0.40
C ALA A 85 -4.53 -1.15 0.44
N VAL A 86 -4.19 -0.45 -0.64
CA VAL A 86 -2.93 0.27 -0.76
C VAL A 86 -3.07 1.68 -0.18
N VAL A 87 -2.26 2.02 0.82
CA VAL A 87 -2.20 3.38 1.39
C VAL A 87 -0.90 4.03 0.95
N VAL A 88 -0.98 5.14 0.20
CA VAL A 88 0.19 5.85 -0.32
C VAL A 88 0.56 7.03 0.59
N LEU A 89 1.83 7.08 1.00
CA LEU A 89 2.41 8.15 1.83
C LEU A 89 3.35 9.02 0.99
N SER A 90 3.36 10.32 1.31
CA SER A 90 4.22 11.31 0.66
C SER A 90 5.38 11.78 1.55
N HIS A 91 6.31 12.54 0.98
CA HIS A 91 7.43 13.15 1.72
C HIS A 91 7.00 14.09 2.87
N ARG A 92 5.71 14.47 2.93
CA ARG A 92 5.14 15.29 4.00
C ARG A 92 4.50 14.47 5.12
N ASP A 93 4.34 13.17 4.92
CA ASP A 93 3.83 12.25 5.93
C ASP A 93 5.00 11.61 6.70
N SER A 94 4.73 11.06 7.88
CA SER A 94 5.74 10.38 8.71
C SER A 94 5.43 8.90 8.83
N ALA A 95 6.39 8.05 8.46
CA ALA A 95 6.27 6.60 8.64
C ALA A 95 6.10 6.22 10.13
N VAL A 96 6.74 6.96 11.04
CA VAL A 96 6.57 6.79 12.49
C VAL A 96 5.15 7.12 12.92
N ALA A 97 4.58 8.22 12.43
CA ALA A 97 3.20 8.59 12.73
C ALA A 97 2.21 7.56 12.17
N ALA A 98 2.44 7.08 10.95
CA ALA A 98 1.64 6.02 10.34
C ALA A 98 1.69 4.74 11.19
N ALA A 99 2.89 4.28 11.57
CA ALA A 99 3.06 3.10 12.42
C ALA A 99 2.36 3.26 13.77
N ARG A 100 2.51 4.42 14.43
CA ARG A 100 1.81 4.70 15.70
C ARG A 100 0.29 4.67 15.54
N ASN A 101 -0.24 5.24 14.45
CA ASN A 101 -1.67 5.23 14.19
C ASN A 101 -2.19 3.80 13.96
N THR A 102 -1.45 2.99 13.20
CA THR A 102 -1.76 1.57 12.99
C THR A 102 -1.75 0.78 14.30
N MET A 103 -0.74 0.97 15.15
CA MET A 103 -0.68 0.31 16.46
C MET A 103 -1.83 0.75 17.37
N ARG A 104 -2.22 2.04 17.32
CA ARG A 104 -3.39 2.53 18.05
C ARG A 104 -4.66 1.83 17.59
N PHE A 105 -4.87 1.72 16.28
CA PHE A 105 -5.99 0.98 15.70
C PHE A 105 -6.02 -0.47 16.17
N PHE A 106 -4.91 -1.21 16.08
CA PHE A 106 -4.89 -2.60 16.53
C PHE A 106 -5.09 -2.77 18.04
N ARG A 107 -4.64 -1.82 18.85
CA ARG A 107 -4.94 -1.80 20.28
C ARG A 107 -6.44 -1.61 20.52
N ASP A 108 -7.06 -0.65 19.84
CA ASP A 108 -8.45 -0.28 20.05
C ASP A 108 -9.42 -1.35 19.51
N GLU A 109 -9.04 -2.05 18.44
CA GLU A 109 -9.84 -3.10 17.78
C GLU A 109 -9.44 -4.54 18.20
N SER A 110 -8.54 -4.69 19.17
CA SER A 110 -8.12 -6.02 19.65
C SER A 110 -9.28 -6.73 20.34
N CYS A 111 -9.45 -8.03 20.05
CA CYS A 111 -10.41 -8.87 20.80
C CYS A 111 -9.97 -9.15 22.24
N GLY A 112 -8.70 -8.89 22.59
CA GLY A 112 -8.16 -9.03 23.94
C GLY A 112 -7.88 -10.46 24.41
N GLN A 113 -7.92 -11.45 23.52
CA GLN A 113 -7.75 -12.87 23.93
C GLN A 113 -6.31 -13.29 24.21
N CYS A 114 -5.32 -12.65 23.58
CA CYS A 114 -3.91 -13.01 23.66
C CYS A 114 -3.09 -11.89 24.32
N THR A 115 -1.98 -12.25 24.99
CA THR A 115 -0.96 -11.32 25.54
C THR A 115 0.30 -11.34 24.71
#